data_AF-A0A7K5KX98-F1
#
_entry.id   AF-A0A7K5KX98-F1
#
_cell.length_a   1.000
_cell.length_b   1.000
_cell.length_c   1.000
_cell.angle_alpha   90.00
_cell.angle_beta   90.00
_cell.angle_gamma   90.00
#
_symmetry.space_group_name_H-M   'P 1'
#
loop_
_entity.id
_entity.type
_entity.pdbx_description
1 polymer ?
#
loop_
_entity_poly.entity_id
_entity_poly.type
_entity_poly.pdbx_seq_one_letter_code
_entity_poly.pdbx_strand_id
1 'polypeptide(L)'
;TLITLCHYSTSRDSRFFPVPDAFLPERWLRHRDTGDTPGDTGDTPRDPGDTPGHPPGPGHPFASLPFGLGPRSCVGRRLAELQLHMALAQV
;
A
#
# COMPACT_ATOMS: atom_id res chain seq x y z
N THR A 1 -1.74 2.90 27.24
CA THR A 1 -2.51 2.46 26.06
C THR A 1 -1.56 1.85 25.06
N LEU A 2 -1.85 0.66 24.55
CA LEU A 2 -1.05 -0.01 23.52
C LEU A 2 -1.77 0.12 22.18
N ILE A 3 -1.07 0.59 21.15
CA ILE A 3 -1.56 0.63 19.78
C ILE A 3 -0.70 -0.34 18.98
N THR A 4 -1.33 -1.35 18.38
CA THR A 4 -0.66 -2.35 17.53
C THR A 4 -1.02 -2.09 16.08
N LEU A 5 0.01 -1.96 15.24
CA LEU A 5 -0.15 -1.94 13.79
C LEU A 5 -0.02 -3.36 13.26
N CYS A 6 -1.12 -3.95 12.78
CA CYS A 6 -1.14 -5.29 12.21
C CYS A 6 -0.85 -5.25 10.71
N HIS A 7 0.38 -4.90 10.34
CA HIS A 7 0.77 -4.75 8.93
C HIS A 7 0.47 -5.98 8.07
N TYR A 8 0.56 -7.19 8.64
CA TYR A 8 0.22 -8.43 7.95
C TYR A 8 -1.28 -8.52 7.61
N SER A 9 -2.16 -8.14 8.54
CA SER A 9 -3.61 -8.20 8.32
C SER A 9 -4.05 -7.14 7.33
N THR A 10 -3.54 -5.91 7.45
CA THR A 10 -3.88 -4.82 6.53
C THR A 10 -3.39 -5.07 5.10
N SER A 11 -2.23 -5.72 4.93
CA SER A 11 -1.72 -6.05 3.59
C SER A 11 -2.47 -7.20 2.90
N ARG A 12 -3.23 -7.99 3.67
CA ARG A 12 -4.07 -9.09 3.17
C ARG A 12 -5.57 -8.77 3.15
N ASP A 13 -5.93 -7.54 3.48
CA ASP A 13 -7.32 -7.13 3.52
C ASP A 13 -7.80 -6.75 2.11
N SER A 14 -8.84 -7.43 1.63
CA SER A 14 -9.42 -7.20 0.31
C SER A 14 -10.02 -5.80 0.14
N ARG A 15 -10.29 -5.09 1.25
CA ARG A 15 -10.71 -3.69 1.24
C ARG A 15 -9.63 -2.74 0.73
N PHE A 16 -8.35 -3.10 0.89
CA PHE A 16 -7.21 -2.29 0.43
C PHE A 16 -6.49 -2.91 -0.77
N PHE A 17 -6.51 -4.24 -0.88
CA PHE A 17 -5.80 -5.00 -1.91
C PHE A 17 -6.75 -6.01 -2.56
N PRO A 18 -7.35 -5.70 -3.72
CA PRO A 18 -8.17 -6.67 -4.47
C PRO A 18 -7.39 -7.94 -4.75
N VAL A 19 -7.99 -9.13 -4.54
CA VAL A 19 -7.32 -10.44 -4.61
C VAL A 19 -5.96 -10.43 -3.85
N PRO A 20 -5.98 -10.24 -2.52
CA PRO A 20 -4.79 -9.98 -1.72
C PRO A 20 -3.80 -11.15 -1.65
N ASP A 21 -4.30 -12.38 -1.82
CA ASP A 21 -3.47 -13.59 -1.81
C ASP A 21 -2.86 -13.91 -3.18
N ALA A 22 -3.24 -13.18 -4.23
CA ALA A 22 -2.66 -13.34 -5.56
C ALA A 22 -1.38 -12.48 -5.70
N PHE A 23 -0.33 -13.08 -6.28
CA PHE A 23 0.88 -12.35 -6.66
C PHE A 23 0.62 -11.52 -7.92
N LEU A 24 0.40 -10.21 -7.75
CA LEU A 24 0.12 -9.26 -8.83
C LEU A 24 1.13 -8.09 -8.79
N PRO A 25 2.31 -8.23 -9.43
CA PRO A 25 3.32 -7.16 -9.51
C PRO A 25 2.79 -5.85 -10.11
N GLU A 26 1.88 -5.97 -11.07
CA GLU A 26 1.32 -4.86 -11.84
C GLU A 26 0.59 -3.85 -10.96
N ARG A 27 0.14 -4.27 -9.78
CA ARG A 27 -0.51 -3.41 -8.78
C ARG A 27 0.33 -2.19 -8.40
N TRP A 28 1.65 -2.31 -8.44
CA TRP A 28 2.59 -1.27 -8.02
C TRP A 28 3.19 -0.51 -9.20
N LEU A 29 2.83 -0.87 -10.44
CA LEU A 29 3.27 -0.14 -11.61
C LEU A 29 2.52 1.18 -11.70
N ARG A 30 3.26 2.27 -11.91
CA ARG A 30 2.66 3.58 -12.17
C ARG A 30 2.16 3.58 -13.60
N HIS A 31 0.84 3.65 -13.79
CA HIS A 31 0.27 3.88 -15.11
C HIS A 31 0.55 5.34 -15.49
N ARG A 32 1.28 5.56 -16.60
CA ARG A 32 1.49 6.91 -17.14
C ARG A 32 0.31 7.21 -18.04
N ASP A 33 -0.82 7.56 -17.45
CA ASP A 33 -1.94 8.08 -18.23
C ASP A 33 -1.64 9.53 -18.65
N THR A 34 -1.49 9.70 -19.95
CA THR A 34 -1.59 10.97 -20.65
C THR A 34 -3.02 11.50 -20.47
N GLY A 35 -3.21 12.53 -19.65
CA GLY A 35 -4.48 13.27 -19.60
C GLY A 35 -4.81 13.85 -18.24
N ASP A 36 -4.90 15.18 -18.19
CA ASP A 36 -5.40 15.98 -17.08
C ASP A 36 -6.65 15.39 -16.39
N THR A 37 -6.62 15.33 -15.07
CA THR A 37 -7.84 15.60 -14.29
C THR A 37 -7.45 16.59 -13.18
N PRO A 38 -7.90 17.85 -13.26
CA PRO A 38 -7.57 18.85 -12.25
C PRO A 38 -8.42 18.62 -11.00
N GLY A 39 -7.74 18.48 -9.86
CA GLY A 39 -8.28 18.79 -8.54
C GLY A 39 -8.98 17.65 -7.80
N ASP A 40 -8.37 17.22 -6.70
CA ASP A 40 -9.11 17.21 -5.45
C ASP A 40 -8.16 17.54 -4.29
N THR A 41 -8.29 18.78 -3.82
CA THR A 41 -7.81 19.23 -2.51
C THR A 41 -8.99 19.03 -1.57
N GLY A 42 -8.95 18.00 -0.73
CA GLY A 42 -10.07 17.75 0.16
C GLY A 42 -9.71 16.79 1.28
N ASP A 43 -9.68 17.33 2.50
CA ASP A 43 -9.79 16.57 3.73
C ASP A 43 -10.79 15.41 3.56
N THR A 44 -10.39 14.18 3.83
CA THR A 44 -11.35 13.09 4.06
C THR A 44 -11.51 12.87 5.56
N PRO A 45 -12.59 13.38 6.17
CA PRO A 45 -13.06 12.89 7.44
C PRO A 45 -13.36 11.39 7.36
N ARG A 46 -12.88 10.70 8.39
CA ARG A 46 -13.18 9.32 8.78
C ARG A 46 -14.67 9.01 8.63
N ASP A 47 -15.04 7.87 8.04
CA ASP A 47 -16.33 7.26 8.36
C ASP A 47 -16.28 5.72 8.48
N PRO A 48 -17.04 5.14 9.44
CA PRO A 48 -17.13 3.73 9.74
C PRO A 48 -18.26 3.08 8.94
N GLY A 49 -17.99 1.92 8.35
CA GLY A 49 -19.06 1.08 7.81
C GLY A 49 -18.69 0.44 6.50
N ASP A 50 -18.50 -0.87 6.56
CA ASP A 50 -18.64 -1.78 5.43
C ASP A 50 -19.96 -1.47 4.69
N THR A 51 -19.88 -0.79 3.55
CA THR A 51 -21.02 -0.66 2.63
C THR A 51 -20.83 -1.70 1.52
N PRO A 52 -21.74 -2.68 1.34
CA PRO A 52 -21.64 -3.64 0.25
C PRO A 52 -21.97 -2.91 -1.07
N GLY A 53 -20.96 -2.58 -1.87
CA GLY A 53 -21.17 -2.03 -3.22
C GLY A 53 -20.15 -1.01 -3.73
N HIS A 54 -19.15 -0.60 -2.95
CA HIS A 54 -18.13 0.33 -3.44
C HIS A 54 -17.00 -0.42 -4.17
N PRO A 55 -16.62 -0.02 -5.40
CA PRO A 55 -15.44 -0.56 -6.06
C PRO A 55 -14.21 -0.26 -5.19
N PRO A 56 -13.22 -1.17 -5.09
CA PRO A 56 -12.07 -0.97 -4.22
C PRO A 56 -11.35 0.31 -4.64
N GLY A 57 -11.47 1.34 -3.79
CA GLY A 57 -10.83 2.62 -4.00
C GLY A 57 -9.30 2.49 -4.01
N PRO A 58 -8.58 3.57 -4.36
CA PRO A 58 -7.12 3.59 -4.32
C PRO A 58 -6.64 3.11 -2.94
N GLY A 59 -5.80 2.08 -2.91
CA GLY A 59 -5.34 1.44 -1.67
C GLY A 59 -4.81 2.49 -0.67
N HIS A 60 -5.16 2.34 0.60
CA HIS A 60 -4.83 3.34 1.61
C HIS A 60 -3.29 3.53 1.71
N PRO A 61 -2.77 4.76 1.79
CA PRO A 61 -1.32 5.03 1.72
C PRO A 61 -0.46 4.29 2.74
N PHE A 62 -1.06 3.92 3.88
CA PHE A 62 -0.40 3.20 4.97
C PHE A 62 -0.78 1.70 5.06
N ALA A 63 -1.47 1.17 4.04
CA ALA A 63 -1.90 -0.23 4.04
C ALA A 63 -0.75 -1.23 3.81
N SER A 64 0.33 -0.79 3.15
CA SER A 64 1.56 -1.56 2.98
C SER A 64 2.74 -0.80 3.58
N LEU A 65 3.25 -1.30 4.71
CA LEU A 65 4.40 -0.73 5.42
C LEU A 65 5.39 -1.85 5.80
N PRO A 66 5.98 -2.56 4.83
CA PRO A 66 6.82 -3.75 5.10
C PRO A 66 8.07 -3.43 5.94
N PHE A 67 8.52 -2.18 5.92
CA PHE A 67 9.66 -1.70 6.70
C PHE A 67 9.26 -0.70 7.79
N GLY A 68 7.96 -0.55 8.08
CA GLY A 68 7.44 0.46 9.01
C GLY A 68 7.60 1.90 8.51
N LEU A 69 7.17 2.85 9.34
CA LEU A 69 7.19 4.29 9.08
C LEU A 69 7.71 5.06 10.30
N GLY A 70 8.44 6.16 10.07
CA GLY A 70 8.87 7.08 11.12
C GLY A 70 10.12 6.63 11.89
N PRO A 71 10.37 7.17 13.10
CA PRO A 71 11.62 6.97 13.85
C PRO A 71 11.96 5.51 14.20
N ARG A 72 10.97 4.62 14.14
CA ARG A 72 11.09 3.19 14.45
C ARG A 72 11.04 2.30 13.20
N SER A 73 11.16 2.89 12.00
CA SER A 73 11.25 2.13 10.75
C SER A 73 12.47 1.19 10.74
N CYS A 74 12.41 0.12 9.95
CA CYS A 74 13.50 -0.82 9.80
C CYS A 74 14.77 -0.11 9.31
N VAL A 75 15.83 -0.19 10.11
CA VAL A 75 17.16 0.36 9.80
C VAL A 75 17.74 -0.22 8.50
N GLY A 76 17.40 -1.48 8.20
CA GLY A 76 17.89 -2.22 7.04
C GLY A 76 17.12 -1.97 5.75
N ARG A 77 16.10 -1.09 5.72
CA ARG A 77 15.23 -0.88 4.55
C ARG A 77 16.00 -0.70 3.24
N ARG A 78 16.97 0.21 3.22
CA ARG A 78 17.75 0.51 2.00
C ARG A 78 18.61 -0.67 1.55
N LEU A 79 19.19 -1.41 2.51
CA LEU A 79 19.98 -2.59 2.20
C LEU A 79 19.11 -3.72 1.64
N ALA A 80 17.96 -3.98 2.27
CA ALA A 80 17.01 -4.99 1.84
C ALA A 80 16.44 -4.67 0.44
N GLU A 81 16.03 -3.41 0.21
CA GLU A 81 15.60 -2.95 -1.10
C GLU A 81 16.71 -3.15 -2.13
N LEU A 82 17.95 -2.71 -1.86
CA LEU A 82 19.07 -2.88 -2.79
C LEU A 82 19.31 -4.36 -3.13
N GLN A 83 19.37 -5.23 -2.13
CA GLN A 83 19.55 -6.67 -2.32
C GLN A 83 18.43 -7.28 -3.15
N LEU A 84 17.17 -6.88 -2.91
CA LEU A 84 16.02 -7.34 -3.70
C LEU A 84 16.12 -6.89 -5.16
N HIS A 85 16.49 -5.63 -5.42
CA HIS A 85 16.65 -5.14 -6.80
C HIS A 85 17.80 -5.86 -7.52
N MET A 86 18.95 -6.05 -6.86
CA MET A 86 20.06 -6.80 -7.44
C MET A 86 19.67 -8.25 -7.75
N ALA A 87 18.97 -8.91 -6.83
CA ALA A 87 18.49 -10.27 -7.03
C ALA A 87 17.51 -10.37 -8.21
N LEU A 88 16.56 -9.44 -8.33
CA LEU A 88 15.60 -9.41 -9.44
C LEU A 88 16.24 -9.11 -10.79
N ALA A 89 17.29 -8.27 -10.83
CA ALA A 89 18.00 -7.91 -12.06
C ALA A 89 18.94 -9.01 -12.59
N GLN A 90 19.25 -10.02 -11.77
CA GLN A 90 20.11 -11.15 -12.14
C GLN A 90 19.34 -12.37 -12.67
N VAL A 91 18.01 -12.31 -12.68
CA VAL A 91 17.13 -13.37 -13.23
C VAL A 91 16.98 -13.21 -14.73
#